data_AF-A0A6N7IVT8-F1
#
_entry.id   AF-A0A6N7IVT8-F1
#
_cell.length_a   1.000
_cell.length_b   1.000
_cell.length_c   1.000
_cell.angle_alpha   90.00
_cell.angle_beta   90.00
_cell.angle_gamma   90.00
#
_symmetry.space_group_name_H-M   'P 1'
#
loop_
_entity.id
_entity.type
_entity.pdbx_description
1 polymer ?
#
loop_
_entity_poly.entity_id
_entity_poly.type
_entity_poly.pdbx_seq_one_letter_code
_entity_poly.pdbx_strand_id
1 'polypeptide(L)'
;PDLFKNIASISGSFWYQDFLPFAKQQSIQCVDHFIYLSVGSEEGKGKTSAQQHMPLFNKQLRDLLLLKGMQKRQLQYHIEQGEGHHLKQFQKNFLSALKWFYQRER
;
A
#
# COMPACT_ATOMS: atom_id res chain seq x y z
N PRO A 1 5.44 4.02 -16.65
CA PRO A 1 4.31 3.54 -15.82
C PRO A 1 3.12 3.03 -16.64
N ASP A 2 2.97 3.45 -17.89
CA ASP A 2 1.74 3.33 -18.68
C ASP A 2 1.26 1.90 -18.96
N LEU A 3 2.17 0.92 -18.91
CA LEU A 3 1.86 -0.50 -19.09
C LEU A 3 1.02 -1.07 -17.94
N PHE A 4 1.32 -0.71 -16.69
CA PHE A 4 0.69 -1.29 -15.50
C PHE A 4 -0.34 -0.34 -14.91
N LYS A 5 -1.60 -0.48 -15.30
CA LYS A 5 -2.71 0.34 -14.76
C LYS A 5 -3.10 -0.04 -13.33
N ASN A 6 -2.90 -1.30 -12.93
CA ASN A 6 -3.23 -1.81 -11.60
C ASN A 6 -1.95 -2.16 -10.83
N ILE A 7 -1.77 -1.60 -9.64
CA ILE A 7 -0.59 -1.80 -8.80
C ILE A 7 -1.03 -2.23 -7.40
N ALA A 8 -0.62 -3.42 -6.97
CA ALA A 8 -0.81 -3.86 -5.59
C ALA A 8 0.53 -3.88 -4.84
N SER A 9 0.58 -3.17 -3.70
CA SER A 9 1.64 -3.31 -2.72
C SER A 9 1.10 -4.03 -1.50
N ILE A 10 1.62 -5.24 -1.26
CA ILE A 10 1.23 -6.09 -0.13
C ILE A 10 2.37 -6.07 0.87
N SER A 11 2.09 -5.59 2.08
CA SER A 11 3.08 -5.43 3.16
C SER A 11 4.28 -4.59 2.69
N GLY A 12 3.96 -3.41 2.12
CA GLY A 12 4.94 -2.54 1.47
C GLY A 12 6.05 -2.11 2.43
N SER A 13 7.30 -2.27 2.00
CA SER A 13 8.49 -1.92 2.78
C SER A 13 8.80 -0.42 2.76
N PHE A 14 7.79 0.42 3.01
CA PHE A 14 7.92 1.88 2.97
C PHE A 14 8.64 2.46 4.20
N TRP A 15 8.98 1.62 5.17
CA TRP A 15 9.93 1.90 6.24
C TRP A 15 11.38 1.93 5.76
N TYR A 16 11.66 1.47 4.53
CA TYR A 16 12.99 1.53 3.95
C TYR A 16 13.50 2.96 3.93
N GLN A 17 14.79 3.10 4.22
CA GLN A 17 15.41 4.39 4.43
C GLN A 17 15.15 5.34 3.25
N ASP A 18 14.80 6.59 3.56
CA ASP A 18 14.56 7.69 2.63
C ASP A 18 13.43 7.50 1.61
N PHE A 19 12.66 6.40 1.67
CA PHE A 19 11.57 6.14 0.74
C PHE A 19 10.48 7.23 0.77
N LEU A 20 9.94 7.56 1.95
CA LEU A 20 8.91 8.60 2.06
C LEU A 20 9.44 10.01 1.73
N PRO A 21 10.63 10.45 2.19
CA PRO A 21 11.26 11.68 1.72
C PRO A 21 11.37 11.75 0.19
N PHE A 22 11.85 10.68 -0.43
CA PHE A 22 11.93 10.57 -1.89
C PHE A 22 10.54 10.71 -2.52
N ALA A 23 9.56 9.91 -2.08
CA ALA A 23 8.20 9.92 -2.62
C ALA A 23 7.51 11.29 -2.49
N LYS A 24 7.81 12.05 -1.43
CA LYS A 24 7.30 13.42 -1.24
C LYS A 24 7.81 14.39 -2.30
N GLN A 25 9.05 14.23 -2.76
CA GLN A 25 9.65 15.08 -3.79
C GLN A 25 9.15 14.76 -5.21
N GLN A 26 8.66 13.54 -5.44
CA GLN A 26 8.19 13.13 -6.76
C GLN A 26 6.79 13.67 -7.09
N SER A 27 6.57 14.06 -8.33
CA SER A 27 5.22 14.30 -8.88
C SER A 27 4.53 12.96 -9.18
N ILE A 28 3.24 12.81 -8.83
CA ILE A 28 2.44 11.70 -9.35
C ILE A 28 2.03 12.04 -10.77
N GLN A 29 2.70 11.45 -11.76
CA GLN A 29 2.44 11.69 -13.19
C GLN A 29 1.25 10.88 -13.73
N CYS A 30 0.56 10.16 -12.86
CA CYS A 30 -0.15 8.94 -13.21
C CYS A 30 -1.61 9.00 -12.73
N VAL A 31 -2.44 9.74 -13.47
CA VAL A 31 -3.85 9.99 -13.13
C VAL A 31 -4.81 8.83 -13.42
N ASP A 32 -4.36 7.78 -14.12
CA ASP A 32 -5.21 6.64 -14.53
C ASP A 32 -4.84 5.30 -13.87
N HIS A 33 -4.09 5.33 -12.77
CA HIS A 33 -3.70 4.10 -12.06
C HIS A 33 -4.67 3.77 -10.92
N PHE A 34 -4.88 2.47 -10.72
CA PHE A 34 -5.52 1.92 -9.53
C PHE A 34 -4.44 1.33 -8.62
N ILE A 35 -4.39 1.79 -7.38
CA ILE A 35 -3.42 1.35 -6.38
C ILE A 35 -4.16 0.65 -5.23
N TYR A 36 -3.70 -0.56 -4.91
CA TYR A 36 -4.12 -1.30 -3.73
C TYR A 36 -2.94 -1.39 -2.76
N LEU A 37 -3.12 -0.91 -1.54
CA LEU A 37 -2.14 -1.00 -0.46
C LEU A 37 -2.71 -1.88 0.65
N SER A 38 -1.93 -2.83 1.15
CA SER A 38 -2.31 -3.63 2.32
C SER A 38 -1.17 -3.83 3.30
N VAL A 39 -1.51 -3.92 4.59
CA VAL A 39 -0.58 -4.19 5.67
C VAL A 39 -1.33 -4.85 6.84
N GLY A 40 -0.70 -5.76 7.56
CA GLY A 40 -1.24 -6.29 8.82
C GLY A 40 -1.04 -5.31 9.99
N SER A 41 -1.96 -5.27 10.96
CA SER A 41 -1.84 -4.35 12.11
C SER A 41 -0.67 -4.70 13.03
N GLU A 42 -0.26 -5.96 13.07
CA GLU A 42 0.83 -6.47 13.92
C GLU A 42 2.15 -6.57 13.15
N GLU A 43 2.21 -6.10 11.89
CA GLU A 43 3.44 -6.10 11.12
C GLU A 43 4.53 -5.26 11.78
N GLY A 44 5.70 -5.87 11.96
CA GLY A 44 6.82 -5.24 12.65
C GLY A 44 6.83 -5.46 14.17
N LYS A 45 5.82 -6.10 14.76
CA LYS A 45 5.83 -6.44 16.19
C LYS A 45 7.05 -7.30 16.54
N GLY A 46 7.75 -6.90 17.60
CA GLY A 46 8.99 -7.55 18.03
C GLY A 46 10.24 -7.20 17.21
N LYS A 47 10.14 -6.34 16.19
CA LYS A 47 11.31 -5.75 15.52
C LYS A 47 11.82 -4.55 16.31
N THR A 48 13.13 -4.30 16.24
CA THR A 48 13.78 -3.14 16.87
C THR A 48 14.18 -2.05 15.86
N SER A 49 14.14 -2.36 14.57
CA SER A 49 14.43 -1.42 13.49
C SER A 49 13.17 -0.64 13.06
N ALA A 50 13.31 0.26 12.08
CA ALA A 50 12.19 1.00 11.48
C ALA A 50 11.03 0.11 11.00
N GLN A 51 11.29 -1.18 10.72
CA GLN A 51 10.26 -2.18 10.41
C GLN A 51 9.13 -2.25 11.44
N GLN A 52 9.39 -1.91 12.71
CA GLN A 52 8.36 -1.93 13.76
C GLN A 52 7.20 -0.96 13.50
N HIS A 53 7.41 0.04 12.64
CA HIS A 53 6.41 1.04 12.28
C HIS A 53 5.80 0.80 10.88
N MET A 54 5.90 -0.42 10.35
CA MET A 54 5.44 -0.75 9.00
C MET A 54 3.97 -0.36 8.72
N PRO A 55 3.00 -0.53 9.65
CA PRO A 55 1.64 -0.02 9.46
C PRO A 55 1.56 1.51 9.33
N LEU A 56 2.37 2.23 10.09
CA LEU A 56 2.44 3.69 10.04
C LEU A 56 2.99 4.15 8.68
N PHE A 57 4.07 3.55 8.19
CA PHE A 57 4.66 3.91 6.90
C PHE A 57 3.72 3.63 5.72
N ASN A 58 2.97 2.52 5.75
CA ASN A 58 1.94 2.23 4.74
C ASN A 58 0.79 3.25 4.77
N LYS A 59 0.32 3.63 5.97
CA LYS A 59 -0.67 4.70 6.11
C LYS A 59 -0.16 6.05 5.58
N GLN A 60 1.08 6.41 5.91
CA GLN A 60 1.69 7.66 5.45
C GLN A 60 1.84 7.72 3.92
N LEU A 61 2.19 6.61 3.27
CA LEU A 61 2.18 6.57 1.80
C LEU A 61 0.77 6.77 1.25
N ARG A 62 -0.24 6.09 1.81
CA ARG A 62 -1.63 6.28 1.39
C ARG A 62 -2.05 7.75 1.50
N ASP A 63 -1.74 8.40 2.61
CA ASP A 63 -2.11 9.80 2.83
C ASP A 63 -1.35 10.74 1.87
N LEU A 64 -0.08 10.43 1.57
CA LEU A 64 0.72 11.15 0.58
C LEU A 64 0.15 11.04 -0.83
N LEU A 65 -0.30 9.85 -1.24
CA LEU A 65 -0.91 9.64 -2.56
C LEU A 65 -2.20 10.45 -2.71
N LEU A 66 -3.05 10.48 -1.67
CA LEU A 66 -4.26 11.31 -1.64
C LEU A 66 -3.92 12.81 -1.71
N LEU A 67 -2.95 13.27 -0.91
CA LEU A 67 -2.51 14.66 -0.90
C LEU A 67 -1.99 15.11 -2.28
N LYS A 68 -1.37 14.20 -3.02
CA LYS A 68 -0.85 14.44 -4.37
C LYS A 68 -1.89 14.27 -5.49
N GLY A 69 -3.18 14.18 -5.14
CA GLY A 69 -4.28 14.25 -6.10
C GLY A 69 -4.84 12.90 -6.56
N MET A 70 -4.38 11.77 -6.03
CA MET A 70 -4.98 10.48 -6.32
C MET A 70 -6.41 10.43 -5.78
N GLN A 71 -7.36 10.03 -6.61
CA GLN A 71 -8.77 10.00 -6.20
C GLN A 71 -9.01 8.83 -5.26
N LYS A 72 -9.92 9.00 -4.28
CA LYS A 72 -10.30 7.91 -3.36
C LYS A 72 -10.77 6.65 -4.08
N ARG A 73 -11.46 6.79 -5.22
CA ARG A 73 -11.88 5.65 -6.04
C ARG A 73 -10.70 4.88 -6.67
N GLN A 74 -9.54 5.51 -6.80
CA GLN A 74 -8.34 4.94 -7.42
C GLN A 74 -7.38 4.33 -6.40
N LEU A 75 -7.62 4.54 -5.10
CA LEU A 75 -6.72 4.10 -4.04
C LEU A 75 -7.49 3.31 -2.98
N GLN A 76 -7.23 2.01 -2.92
CA GLN A 76 -7.68 1.15 -1.83
C GLN A 76 -6.56 0.97 -0.83
N TYR A 77 -6.90 1.12 0.45
CA TYR A 77 -6.00 0.81 1.55
C TYR A 77 -6.70 -0.08 2.54
N HIS A 78 -6.08 -1.21 2.86
CA HIS A 78 -6.62 -2.24 3.74
C HIS A 78 -5.65 -2.55 4.88
N ILE A 79 -6.16 -2.58 6.12
CA ILE A 79 -5.40 -3.03 7.29
C ILE A 79 -6.03 -4.32 7.81
N GLU A 80 -5.24 -5.39 7.81
CA GLU A 80 -5.66 -6.70 8.30
C GLU A 80 -5.43 -6.76 9.81
N GLN A 81 -6.51 -6.65 10.58
CA GLN A 81 -6.45 -6.58 12.04
C GLN A 81 -5.98 -7.91 12.64
N GLY A 82 -5.02 -7.83 13.56
CA GLY A 82 -4.44 -8.98 14.27
C GLY A 82 -3.43 -9.79 13.45
N GLU A 83 -3.14 -9.39 12.22
CA GLU A 83 -2.31 -10.16 11.29
C GLU A 83 -0.91 -9.55 11.14
N GLY A 84 0.07 -10.41 10.85
CA GLY A 84 1.49 -10.05 10.73
C GLY A 84 2.05 -10.27 9.31
N HIS A 85 3.38 -10.36 9.23
CA HIS A 85 4.12 -10.43 7.96
C HIS A 85 4.40 -11.89 7.56
N HIS A 86 3.41 -12.59 7.00
CA HIS A 86 3.55 -14.02 6.64
C HIS A 86 2.76 -14.43 5.40
N LEU A 87 3.16 -15.55 4.79
CA LEU A 87 2.67 -16.04 3.50
C LEU A 87 1.13 -16.13 3.41
N LYS A 88 0.46 -16.67 4.43
CA LYS A 88 -1.00 -16.79 4.46
C LYS A 88 -1.70 -15.43 4.29
N GLN A 89 -1.14 -14.40 4.91
CA GLN A 89 -1.69 -13.04 4.82
C GLN A 89 -1.41 -12.44 3.44
N PHE A 90 -0.25 -12.71 2.85
CA PHE A 90 0.04 -12.25 1.48
C PHE A 90 -0.90 -12.86 0.45
N GLN A 91 -1.18 -14.16 0.54
CA GLN A 91 -2.13 -14.84 -0.34
C GLN A 91 -3.54 -14.24 -0.22
N LYS A 92 -4.00 -13.99 1.01
CA LYS A 92 -5.30 -13.33 1.27
C LYS A 92 -5.35 -11.94 0.65
N ASN A 93 -4.34 -11.10 0.93
CA ASN A 93 -4.26 -9.74 0.41
C ASN A 93 -4.15 -9.69 -1.13
N PHE A 94 -3.44 -10.65 -1.73
CA PHE A 94 -3.34 -10.78 -3.17
C PHE A 94 -4.70 -11.04 -3.82
N LEU A 95 -5.46 -12.00 -3.28
CA LEU A 95 -6.81 -12.29 -3.75
C LEU A 95 -7.75 -11.09 -3.54
N SER A 96 -7.64 -10.38 -2.41
CA SER A 96 -8.40 -9.16 -2.14
C SER A 96 -8.09 -8.05 -3.15
N ALA A 97 -6.82 -7.87 -3.52
CA ALA A 97 -6.40 -6.91 -4.53
C ALA A 97 -6.98 -7.26 -5.90
N LEU A 98 -6.90 -8.52 -6.33
CA LEU A 98 -7.48 -8.98 -7.60
C LEU A 98 -9.00 -8.75 -7.65
N LYS A 99 -9.71 -9.10 -6.58
CA LYS A 99 -11.15 -8.83 -6.47
C LYS A 99 -11.42 -7.34 -6.61
N TRP A 100 -10.68 -6.50 -5.90
CA TRP A 100 -10.84 -5.05 -5.99
C TRP A 100 -10.54 -4.48 -7.38
N PHE A 101 -9.53 -5.00 -8.09
CA PHE A 101 -9.21 -4.53 -9.44
C PHE A 101 -10.27 -4.92 -10.48
N TYR A 102 -10.85 -6.11 -10.38
CA TYR A 102 -11.63 -6.71 -11.47
C TYR A 102 -13.12 -6.94 -11.17
N GLN A 103 -13.57 -6.83 -9.92
CA GLN A 103 -14.99 -6.93 -9.54
C GLN A 103 -15.68 -5.57 -9.38
N ARG A 104 -15.04 -4.48 -9.83
CA ARG A 104 -15.70 -3.19 -9.90
C ARG A 104 -16.71 -3.26 -11.04
N GLU A 105 -18.00 -3.13 -10.73
CA GLU A 105 -18.99 -2.75 -11.74
C GLU A 105 -18.44 -1.49 -12.43
N ARG A 106 -18.18 -1.60 -13.74
CA ARG A 106 -17.62 -0.51 -14.55
C ARG A 106 -18.69 0.51 -14.87
#